data_AF-K0V178-F1
#
_entry.id   AF-K0V178-F1
#
_cell.length_a   1.000
_cell.length_b   1.000
_cell.length_c   1.000
_cell.angle_alpha   90.00
_cell.angle_beta   90.00
_cell.angle_gamma   90.00
#
_symmetry.space_group_name_H-M   'P 1'
#
loop_
_entity.id
_entity.type
_entity.pdbx_description
1 polymer ?
#
loop_
_entity_poly.entity_id
_entity_poly.type
_entity_poly.pdbx_seq_one_letter_code
_entity_poly.pdbx_strand_id
1 'polypeptide(L)'
;MRVVIALGGFAWRAALELIGDRPKPAPKFGHGATAKLTSAFGPLTLLGCFHPSQQNTFTGRLTPAMLDDIFTTAKRLVADADGNEPDRP
;
A
#
# COMPACT_ATOMS: atom_id res chain seq x y z
N MET A 1 3.15 7.63 -10.05
CA MET A 1 3.05 7.01 -8.71
C MET A 1 2.88 5.51 -8.91
N ARG A 2 3.71 4.66 -8.27
CA ARG A 2 3.70 3.20 -8.48
C ARG A 2 3.07 2.44 -7.30
N VAL A 3 3.24 2.95 -6.08
CA VAL A 3 2.73 2.34 -4.84
C VAL A 3 2.07 3.39 -3.95
N VAL A 4 0.91 3.07 -3.37
CA VAL A 4 0.22 3.85 -2.32
C VAL A 4 0.22 3.02 -1.04
N ILE A 5 0.61 3.61 0.09
CA ILE A 5 0.48 2.97 1.40
C ILE A 5 -0.77 3.51 2.10
N ALA A 6 -1.72 2.63 2.41
CA ALA A 6 -2.94 2.95 3.14
C ALA A 6 -2.77 2.69 4.64
N LEU A 7 -2.75 3.76 5.43
CA LEU A 7 -2.68 3.72 6.88
C LEU A 7 -4.07 3.49 7.50
N GLY A 8 -4.38 2.24 7.81
CA GLY A 8 -5.64 1.80 8.39
C GLY A 8 -6.73 1.50 7.34
N GLY A 9 -7.79 0.85 7.81
CA GLY A 9 -8.90 0.40 6.95
C GLY A 9 -9.68 1.55 6.31
N PHE A 10 -9.69 2.72 6.93
CA PHE A 10 -10.31 3.92 6.35
C PHE A 10 -9.56 4.38 5.10
N ALA A 11 -8.24 4.57 5.20
CA ALA A 11 -7.41 4.96 4.06
C ALA A 11 -7.45 3.91 2.94
N TRP A 12 -7.51 2.62 3.29
CA TRP A 12 -7.64 1.52 2.32
C TRP A 12 -8.93 1.63 1.50
N ARG A 13 -10.06 1.83 2.17
CA ARG A 13 -11.36 1.98 1.49
C ARG A 13 -11.40 3.22 0.62
N ALA A 14 -10.92 4.36 1.15
CA ALA A 14 -10.85 5.60 0.38
C ALA A 14 -9.96 5.45 -0.86
N ALA A 15 -8.81 4.76 -0.73
CA ALA A 15 -7.93 4.50 -1.85
C ALA A 15 -8.59 3.64 -2.95
N LEU A 16 -9.30 2.58 -2.56
CA LEU A 16 -10.07 1.74 -3.49
C LEU A 16 -11.20 2.51 -4.21
N GLU A 17 -11.76 3.53 -3.57
CA GLU A 17 -12.87 4.32 -4.14
C GLU A 17 -12.39 5.44 -5.07
N LEU A 18 -11.18 5.97 -4.83
CA LEU A 18 -10.70 7.23 -5.42
C LEU A 18 -9.51 7.10 -6.39
N ILE A 19 -8.63 6.11 -6.23
CA ILE A 19 -7.28 6.16 -6.84
C ILE A 19 -7.16 5.25 -8.09
N GLY A 20 -8.21 4.52 -8.45
CA GLY A 20 -8.20 3.71 -9.66
C GLY A 20 -9.49 3.01 -9.96
N ASP A 21 -9.36 1.90 -10.69
CA ASP A 21 -10.43 0.94 -10.89
C ASP A 21 -10.96 0.39 -9.56
N ARG A 22 -12.23 -0.04 -9.59
CA ARG A 22 -12.94 -0.55 -8.41
C ARG A 22 -13.07 -2.06 -8.51
N PRO A 23 -12.07 -2.83 -8.05
CA PRO A 23 -12.10 -4.29 -8.12
C PRO A 23 -13.33 -4.86 -7.40
N LYS A 24 -13.95 -5.88 -8.02
CA LYS A 24 -15.10 -6.61 -7.47
C LYS A 24 -14.79 -8.12 -7.44
N PRO A 25 -14.87 -8.79 -6.28
CA PRO A 25 -15.16 -8.23 -4.96
C PRO A 25 -14.05 -7.30 -4.45
N ALA A 26 -14.42 -6.34 -3.59
CA ALA A 26 -13.47 -5.38 -3.03
C ALA A 26 -12.42 -6.11 -2.15
N PRO A 27 -11.12 -5.87 -2.36
CA PRO A 27 -10.05 -6.42 -1.53
C PRO A 27 -10.23 -6.05 -0.06
N LYS A 28 -10.04 -7.03 0.83
CA LYS A 28 -10.10 -6.82 2.27
C LYS A 28 -8.83 -6.15 2.78
N PHE A 29 -8.99 -5.25 3.76
CA PHE A 29 -7.86 -4.59 4.42
C PHE A 29 -7.12 -5.54 5.37
N GLY A 30 -5.79 -5.40 5.43
CA GLY A 30 -4.92 -6.02 6.42
C GLY A 30 -3.54 -5.34 6.42
N HIS A 31 -2.77 -5.51 7.49
CA HIS A 31 -1.36 -5.08 7.47
C HIS A 31 -0.56 -5.99 6.52
N GLY A 32 0.20 -5.39 5.63
CA GLY A 32 0.90 -6.07 4.53
C GLY A 32 0.01 -6.50 3.37
N ALA A 33 -1.31 -6.24 3.43
CA ALA A 33 -2.21 -6.62 2.33
C ALA A 33 -1.92 -5.78 1.08
N THR A 34 -1.90 -6.41 -0.09
CA THR A 34 -1.68 -5.72 -1.36
C THR A 34 -2.90 -5.82 -2.27
N ALA A 35 -3.23 -4.75 -2.99
CA ALA A 35 -4.19 -4.77 -4.10
C ALA A 35 -3.58 -4.10 -5.33
N LYS A 36 -3.71 -4.74 -6.49
CA LYS A 36 -3.33 -4.15 -7.77
C LYS A 36 -4.50 -3.30 -8.28
N LEU A 37 -4.22 -2.07 -8.65
CA LEU A 37 -5.16 -1.10 -9.19
C LEU A 37 -4.62 -0.52 -10.49
N THR A 38 -5.51 0.02 -11.31
CA THR A 38 -5.17 0.81 -12.49
C THR A 38 -5.63 2.24 -12.26
N SER A 39 -4.66 3.15 -12.11
CA SER A 39 -4.92 4.59 -12.00
C SER A 39 -4.97 5.25 -13.39
N ALA A 40 -5.36 6.52 -13.44
CA ALA A 40 -5.28 7.32 -14.68
C ALA A 40 -3.86 7.42 -15.25
N PHE A 41 -2.82 7.16 -14.44
CA PHE A 41 -1.41 7.23 -14.83
C PHE A 41 -0.78 5.83 -15.02
N GLY A 42 -1.58 4.77 -15.02
CA GLY A 42 -1.13 3.39 -15.19
C GLY A 42 -1.23 2.54 -13.92
N PRO A 43 -0.55 1.37 -13.91
CA PRO A 43 -0.67 0.39 -12.83
C PRO A 43 -0.13 0.93 -11.52
N LEU A 44 -0.85 0.59 -10.45
CA LEU A 44 -0.59 1.02 -9.08
C LEU A 44 -0.75 -0.17 -8.15
N THR A 45 0.11 -0.28 -7.14
CA THR A 45 -0.12 -1.20 -6.02
C THR A 45 -0.54 -0.43 -4.77
N LEU A 46 -1.69 -0.80 -4.20
CA LEU A 46 -2.12 -0.37 -2.88
C LEU A 46 -1.58 -1.34 -1.83
N LEU A 47 -0.87 -0.83 -0.82
CA LEU A 47 -0.29 -1.61 0.28
C LEU A 47 -0.92 -1.17 1.60
N GLY A 48 -1.50 -2.10 2.36
CA GLY A 48 -2.15 -1.85 3.63
C GLY A 48 -1.17 -1.86 4.81
N CYS A 49 -1.33 -0.91 5.72
CA CYS A 49 -0.59 -0.86 6.97
C CYS A 49 -1.55 -0.56 8.12
N PHE A 50 -1.37 -1.17 9.30
CA PHE A 50 -2.10 -0.70 10.47
C PHE A 50 -1.76 0.76 10.75
N HIS A 51 -2.76 1.50 11.22
CA HIS A 51 -2.59 2.92 11.50
C HIS A 51 -1.65 3.09 12.71
N PRO A 52 -0.65 4.00 12.65
CA PRO A 52 0.25 4.28 13.76
C PRO A 52 -0.42 5.14 14.83
N SER A 53 -1.57 4.72 15.35
CA SER A 53 -2.22 5.35 16.50
C SER A 53 -1.55 4.93 17.80
N GLN A 54 -1.62 5.78 18.82
CA GLN A 54 -1.12 5.46 20.17
C GLN A 54 -1.65 4.14 20.70
N GLN A 55 -2.93 3.82 20.47
CA GLN A 55 -3.50 2.54 20.89
C GLN A 55 -2.79 1.35 20.24
N ASN A 56 -2.45 1.42 18.95
CA ASN A 56 -1.78 0.31 18.26
C ASN A 56 -0.31 0.20 18.64
N THR A 57 0.38 1.33 18.85
CA THR A 57 1.81 1.35 19.20
C THR A 57 2.04 0.99 20.66
N PHE A 58 1.24 1.49 21.61
CA PHE A 58 1.39 1.15 23.04
C PHE A 58 0.98 -0.29 23.36
N THR A 59 0.02 -0.86 22.65
CA THR A 59 -0.38 -2.28 22.86
C THR A 59 0.49 -3.27 22.09
N GLY A 60 1.44 -2.80 21.28
CA GLY A 60 2.28 -3.66 20.45
C GLY A 60 1.58 -4.26 19.23
N ARG A 61 0.32 -3.88 18.95
CA ARG A 61 -0.42 -4.29 17.75
C ARG A 61 0.22 -3.78 16.45
N LEU A 62 0.98 -2.69 16.53
CA LEU A 62 1.90 -2.24 15.49
C LEU A 62 3.23 -1.89 16.15
N THR A 63 4.31 -2.57 15.76
CA THR A 63 5.66 -2.25 16.20
C THR A 63 6.36 -1.33 15.19
N PRO A 64 7.40 -0.58 15.59
CA PRO A 64 8.24 0.17 14.66
C PRO A 64 8.82 -0.73 13.55
N ALA A 65 9.29 -1.93 13.89
CA ALA A 65 9.82 -2.89 12.91
C ALA A 65 8.78 -3.30 11.85
N MET A 66 7.53 -3.54 12.26
CA MET A 66 6.44 -3.83 11.31
C MET A 66 6.17 -2.66 10.37
N LEU A 67 6.30 -1.41 10.85
CA LEU A 67 6.17 -0.23 9.99
C LEU A 67 7.35 -0.12 9.02
N ASP A 68 8.57 -0.37 9.49
CA ASP A 68 9.78 -0.38 8.66
C ASP A 68 9.71 -1.47 7.56
N ASP A 69 9.14 -2.64 7.89
CA ASP A 69 8.90 -3.73 6.93
C ASP A 69 7.93 -3.30 5.82
N ILE A 70 6.92 -2.50 6.13
CA ILE A 70 6.00 -1.95 5.12
C ILE A 70 6.73 -1.01 4.17
N PHE A 71 7.57 -0.12 4.68
CA PHE A 71 8.36 0.77 3.83
C PHE A 71 9.37 0.00 2.97
N THR A 72 10.00 -1.04 3.53
CA THR A 72 10.90 -1.93 2.79
C THR A 72 10.16 -2.67 1.68
N THR A 73 8.96 -3.18 1.97
CA THR A 73 8.09 -3.84 1.00
C THR A 73 7.66 -2.87 -0.11
N ALA A 74 7.28 -1.64 0.24
CA ALA A 74 6.92 -0.62 -0.73
C ALA A 74 8.09 -0.32 -1.69
N LYS A 75 9.33 -0.20 -1.18
CA LYS A 75 10.53 -0.01 -2.02
C LYS A 75 10.73 -1.18 -3.00
N ARG A 76 10.57 -2.42 -2.55
CA ARG A 76 10.66 -3.61 -3.43
C ARG A 76 9.59 -3.58 -4.52
N LEU A 77 8.35 -3.29 -4.15
CA LEU A 77 7.23 -3.20 -5.10
C LEU A 77 7.42 -2.09 -6.15
N VAL A 78 8.04 -0.97 -5.77
CA VAL A 78 8.42 0.08 -6.73
C VAL A 78 9.48 -0.46 -7.69
N ALA A 79 10.55 -1.06 -7.17
CA ALA A 79 11.62 -1.62 -8.00
C ALA A 79 11.12 -2.69 -8.98
N ASP A 80 10.22 -3.57 -8.53
CA ASP A 80 9.60 -4.60 -9.38
C ASP A 80 8.70 -3.98 -10.46
N ALA A 81 7.99 -2.90 -10.14
CA ALA A 81 7.15 -2.18 -11.10
C ALA A 81 7.97 -1.39 -12.13
N ASP A 82 9.17 -0.97 -11.77
CA ASP A 82 10.11 -0.26 -12.65
C ASP A 82 11.05 -1.22 -13.40
N GLY A 83 11.01 -2.53 -13.10
CA GLY A 83 11.80 -3.61 -13.71
C GLY A 83 11.54 -3.93 -15.20
N ASN A 84 10.98 -2.99 -15.97
CA ASN A 84 11.03 -2.99 -17.44
C ASN A 84 11.29 -1.59 -18.04
N GLU A 85 12.11 -0.76 -17.39
CA GLU A 85 12.78 0.32 -18.11
C GLU A 85 14.21 0.47 -17.58
N PRO A 86 15.19 -0.20 -18.21
CA PRO A 86 16.58 0.10 -17.94
C PRO A 86 16.85 1.47 -18.54
N ASP A 87 17.24 2.41 -17.69
CA ASP A 87 17.70 3.75 -18.06
C ASP A 87 16.61 4.71 -18.57
N ARG A 88 16.32 5.73 -17.77
CA ARG A 88 15.92 7.03 -18.31
C ARG A 88 16.76 8.12 -17.67
N PRO A 89 17.22 9.10 -18.47
CA PRO A 89 18.28 10.05 -18.13
C PRO A 89 17.86 11.07 -17.06
#